data_AF-A0A964ZJD8-F1
#
_entry.id   AF-A0A964ZJD8-F1
#
_cell.length_a   1.000
_cell.length_b   1.000
_cell.length_c   1.000
_cell.angle_alpha   90.00
_cell.angle_beta   90.00
_cell.angle_gamma   90.00
#
_symmetry.space_group_name_H-M   'P 1'
#
loop_
_entity.id
_entity.type
_entity.pdbx_description
1 polymer ?
#
loop_
_entity_poly.entity_id
_entity_poly.type
_entity_poly.pdbx_seq_one_letter_code
_entity_poly.pdbx_strand_id
1 'polypeptide(L)'
;SALKESEKIIENLASRIEGRYTLHDIYHPRTGDTILRAGEYIDSRLAKAIEDAEVETVTIRSVLTCETKRGVCAKCYGKNLATGRIAESGDAVGIIAAQSIGEPGTQLTLRTFHVGGVASLSKTESEITSKFDGRIEFDGMKVTQYDTEGGESSFTVLSRTGEIRIVDIETGRLVSLHIPYGAQLYVKDGEIAKKGQRICDWDPFNAVIISEFSGTARFDSIEEGVTYRVERDDQTGFSEKVIIESKNKRKIPVISIVSAGGEEIKSYTLPVGSYLSIEDGQQLSAGDKIAKIPRSLGKIQDITGGLPRVTELFEARNPSNPAVVSEIDGEVNFGKVKRGNREVSITAKDGQVRKYLIGLSKHVLVQDGDFVRAGTPLSDGSVAPRDILNIKGPFAVQQYLVNGVQEVYRSQGITINNKHIEVIVRQMMRRVQIEDAGDTNFLEGEAVDRYDFLEQNDWI
;
A
#
# COMPACT_ATOMS: atom_id res chain seq x y z
N SER A 1 -4.83 13.90 8.00
CA SER A 1 -3.44 14.19 7.64
C SER A 1 -3.36 14.69 6.21
N ALA A 2 -2.28 15.39 5.87
CA ALA A 2 -1.92 15.66 4.48
C ALA A 2 -1.82 14.33 3.70
N LEU A 3 -2.24 14.33 2.44
CA LEU A 3 -2.05 13.15 1.60
C LEU A 3 -0.62 13.18 1.06
N LYS A 4 0.21 12.29 1.60
CA LYS A 4 1.60 12.10 1.19
C LYS A 4 1.68 10.79 0.43
N GLU A 5 2.28 10.83 -0.76
CA GLU A 5 2.73 9.62 -1.44
C GLU A 5 4.24 9.61 -1.34
N SER A 6 4.77 8.71 -0.51
CA SER A 6 6.18 8.73 -0.07
C SER A 6 6.55 10.11 0.50
N GLU A 7 7.29 10.93 -0.26
CA GLU A 7 7.76 12.25 0.18
C GLU A 7 6.99 13.43 -0.41
N LYS A 8 6.23 13.25 -1.49
CA LYS A 8 5.47 14.33 -2.13
C LYS A 8 4.13 14.54 -1.44
N ILE A 9 3.91 15.76 -0.97
CA ILE A 9 2.57 16.21 -0.55
C ILE A 9 1.75 16.38 -1.83
N ILE A 10 0.86 15.42 -2.11
CA ILE A 10 -0.10 15.51 -3.21
C ILE A 10 -1.16 16.55 -2.86
N GLU A 11 -1.60 16.52 -1.62
CA GLU A 11 -2.63 17.42 -1.12
C GLU A 11 -2.31 17.87 0.30
N ASN A 12 -2.23 19.18 0.45
CA ASN A 12 -1.97 19.85 1.72
C ASN A 12 -3.03 19.52 2.76
N LEU A 13 -2.69 19.68 4.04
CA LEU A 13 -3.66 19.45 5.11
C LEU A 13 -4.79 20.48 5.00
N ALA A 14 -4.45 21.75 4.75
CA ALA A 14 -5.40 22.85 4.69
C ALA A 14 -6.52 22.62 3.66
N SER A 15 -6.20 22.17 2.44
CA SER A 15 -7.22 21.95 1.40
C SER A 15 -8.15 20.78 1.73
N ARG A 16 -7.67 19.77 2.46
CA ARG A 16 -8.49 18.61 2.86
C ARG A 16 -9.46 18.94 3.98
N ILE A 17 -9.06 19.82 4.91
CA ILE A 17 -9.88 20.18 6.07
C ILE A 17 -10.78 21.39 5.83
N GLU A 18 -10.49 22.21 4.82
CA GLU A 18 -11.29 23.39 4.50
C GLU A 18 -12.77 23.00 4.25
N GLY A 19 -13.68 23.72 4.92
CA GLY A 19 -15.10 23.52 4.75
C GLY A 19 -15.64 22.24 5.41
N ARG A 20 -14.93 21.70 6.40
CA ARG A 20 -15.36 20.60 7.29
C ARG A 20 -15.53 21.11 8.72
N TYR A 21 -16.06 20.24 9.57
CA TYR A 21 -16.16 20.47 11.02
C TYR A 21 -15.21 19.55 11.77
N THR A 22 -14.63 20.02 12.86
CA THR A 22 -13.81 19.19 13.76
C THR A 22 -14.67 18.27 14.62
N LEU A 23 -14.10 17.13 14.99
CA LEU A 23 -14.70 16.25 16.00
C LEU A 23 -14.15 16.52 17.40
N HIS A 24 -12.84 16.81 17.51
CA HIS A 24 -12.14 17.08 18.76
C HIS A 24 -11.52 18.48 18.75
N ASP A 25 -11.16 18.97 19.93
CA ASP A 25 -10.37 20.18 20.09
C ASP A 25 -9.01 20.02 19.41
N ILE A 26 -8.56 21.07 18.72
CA ILE A 26 -7.23 21.13 18.11
C ILE A 26 -6.38 22.06 18.96
N TYR A 27 -5.26 21.52 19.46
CA TYR A 27 -4.28 22.27 20.23
C TYR A 27 -3.03 22.53 19.39
N HIS A 28 -2.37 23.65 19.64
CA HIS A 28 -1.07 23.93 19.05
C HIS A 28 -0.03 22.99 19.68
N PRO A 29 0.75 22.23 18.87
CA PRO A 29 1.73 21.28 19.40
C PRO A 29 2.85 21.87 20.28
N ARG A 30 3.16 23.16 20.12
CA ARG A 30 4.27 23.83 20.83
C ARG A 30 3.79 24.64 22.02
N THR A 31 2.70 25.40 21.88
CA THR A 31 2.22 26.29 22.95
C THR A 31 1.15 25.66 23.82
N GLY A 32 0.48 24.60 23.35
CA GLY A 32 -0.66 24.00 24.04
C GLY A 32 -1.96 24.81 23.94
N ASP A 33 -1.95 25.96 23.25
CA ASP A 33 -3.13 26.79 23.09
C ASP A 33 -4.17 26.12 22.20
N THR A 34 -5.45 26.29 22.52
CA THR A 34 -6.55 25.79 21.70
C THR A 34 -6.70 26.65 20.45
N ILE A 35 -6.46 26.05 19.27
CA ILE A 35 -6.64 26.70 17.96
C ILE A 35 -8.13 26.70 17.59
N LEU A 36 -8.80 25.57 17.80
CA LEU A 36 -10.19 25.37 17.41
C LEU A 36 -10.87 24.39 18.35
N ARG A 37 -12.12 24.65 18.74
CA ARG A 37 -12.88 23.74 19.62
C ARG A 37 -13.61 22.66 18.82
N ALA A 38 -14.02 21.61 19.51
CA ALA A 38 -14.79 20.50 18.97
C ALA A 38 -16.13 21.00 18.39
N GLY A 39 -16.41 20.61 17.15
CA GLY A 39 -17.66 20.94 16.48
C GLY A 39 -17.73 22.33 15.86
N GLU A 40 -16.61 23.05 15.79
CA GLU A 40 -16.47 24.32 15.07
C GLU A 40 -16.17 24.10 13.58
N TYR A 41 -16.51 25.11 12.77
CA TYR A 41 -16.34 25.07 11.32
C TYR A 41 -14.93 25.53 10.93
N ILE A 42 -14.29 24.78 10.04
CA ILE A 42 -12.95 25.08 9.54
C ILE A 42 -13.06 25.96 8.30
N ASP A 43 -12.86 27.26 8.48
CA ASP A 43 -12.74 28.22 7.39
C ASP A 43 -11.32 28.24 6.79
N SER A 44 -11.15 28.80 5.60
CA SER A 44 -9.86 28.80 4.87
C SER A 44 -8.72 29.47 5.67
N ARG A 45 -9.02 30.49 6.47
CA ARG A 45 -8.05 31.14 7.38
C ARG A 45 -7.61 30.20 8.51
N LEU A 46 -8.56 29.51 9.12
CA LEU A 46 -8.30 28.56 10.22
C LEU A 46 -7.56 27.32 9.70
N ALA A 47 -7.90 26.85 8.49
CA ALA A 47 -7.19 25.75 7.83
C ALA A 47 -5.70 26.06 7.65
N LYS A 48 -5.37 27.29 7.21
CA LYS A 48 -3.97 27.75 7.12
C LYS A 48 -3.31 27.86 8.49
N ALA A 49 -4.00 28.44 9.49
CA ALA A 49 -3.47 28.52 10.85
C ALA A 49 -3.14 27.14 11.46
N ILE A 50 -3.97 26.12 11.18
CA ILE A 50 -3.72 24.74 11.61
C ILE A 50 -2.48 24.15 10.90
N GLU A 51 -2.30 24.46 9.61
CA GLU A 51 -1.13 24.04 8.84
C GLU A 51 0.16 24.75 9.31
N ASP A 52 0.10 26.05 9.55
CA ASP A 52 1.20 26.88 10.08
C ASP A 52 1.61 26.45 11.50
N ALA A 53 0.66 25.93 12.28
CA ALA A 53 0.92 25.36 13.61
C ALA A 53 1.62 23.98 13.57
N GLU A 54 1.94 23.46 12.38
CA GLU A 54 2.58 22.15 12.15
C GLU A 54 1.78 20.97 12.70
N VAL A 55 0.44 21.03 12.68
CA VAL A 55 -0.42 19.91 13.09
C VAL A 55 -0.41 18.83 12.01
N GLU A 56 -0.04 17.59 12.35
CA GLU A 56 0.06 16.51 11.36
C GLU A 56 -1.26 15.80 11.06
N THR A 57 -2.10 15.63 12.09
CA THR A 57 -3.34 14.87 12.03
C THR A 57 -4.49 15.65 12.65
N VAL A 58 -5.65 15.60 11.99
CA VAL A 58 -6.87 16.29 12.43
C VAL A 58 -8.03 15.32 12.27
N THR A 59 -8.80 15.16 13.33
CA THR A 59 -10.03 14.35 13.32
C THR A 59 -11.21 15.22 12.93
N ILE A 60 -11.78 14.96 11.75
CA ILE A 60 -12.90 15.69 11.19
C ILE A 60 -14.19 14.87 11.22
N ARG A 61 -15.33 15.55 11.18
CA ARG A 61 -16.61 14.91 10.87
C ARG A 61 -16.66 14.54 9.39
N SER A 62 -17.11 13.33 9.10
CA SER A 62 -17.26 12.82 7.74
C SER A 62 -18.72 12.41 7.47
N VAL A 63 -19.07 12.33 6.19
CA VAL A 63 -20.33 11.75 5.76
C VAL A 63 -20.41 10.27 6.12
N LEU A 64 -19.27 9.56 6.13
CA LEU A 64 -19.19 8.12 6.43
C LEU A 64 -19.65 7.79 7.86
N THR A 65 -19.32 8.65 8.82
CA THR A 65 -19.65 8.50 10.24
C THR A 65 -20.98 9.17 10.61
N CYS A 66 -21.80 9.54 9.63
CA CYS A 66 -23.07 10.20 9.89
C CYS A 66 -24.16 9.18 10.29
N GLU A 67 -24.71 9.35 11.48
CA GLU A 67 -25.75 8.49 12.08
C GLU A 67 -27.19 8.86 11.67
N THR A 68 -27.37 9.94 10.90
CA THR A 68 -28.70 10.37 10.46
C THR A 68 -29.37 9.29 9.59
N LYS A 69 -30.54 8.79 10.04
CA LYS A 69 -31.34 7.74 9.35
C LYS A 69 -31.64 8.06 7.88
N ARG A 70 -32.10 9.29 7.61
CA ARG A 70 -32.41 9.76 6.25
C ARG A 70 -31.57 10.99 5.91
N GLY A 71 -30.68 10.85 4.94
CA GLY A 71 -29.79 11.94 4.51
C GLY A 71 -28.56 12.10 5.40
N VAL A 72 -27.93 13.26 5.35
CA VAL A 72 -26.68 13.59 6.05
C VAL A 72 -26.91 14.87 6.85
N CYS A 73 -26.40 14.97 8.07
CA CYS A 73 -26.49 16.22 8.82
C CYS A 73 -25.53 17.29 8.24
N ALA A 74 -25.92 18.57 8.36
CA ALA A 74 -25.14 19.70 7.83
C ALA A 74 -23.68 19.71 8.34
N LYS A 75 -23.45 19.33 9.60
CA LYS A 75 -22.10 19.29 10.20
C LYS A 75 -21.20 18.19 9.61
N CYS A 76 -21.75 17.05 9.21
CA CYS A 76 -20.96 15.96 8.61
C CYS A 76 -20.58 16.26 7.15
N TYR A 77 -21.40 17.05 6.44
CA TYR A 77 -21.11 17.46 5.06
C TYR A 77 -20.26 18.73 4.98
N GLY A 78 -20.56 19.72 5.83
CA GLY A 78 -19.84 20.98 5.94
C GLY A 78 -20.27 22.01 4.89
N LYS A 79 -19.30 22.51 4.12
CA LYS A 79 -19.49 23.49 3.04
C LYS A 79 -20.11 22.85 1.80
N ASN A 80 -21.14 23.49 1.25
CA ASN A 80 -21.67 23.16 -0.06
C ASN A 80 -20.77 23.79 -1.14
N LEU A 81 -20.13 22.93 -1.95
CA LEU A 81 -19.12 23.36 -2.92
C LEU A 81 -19.71 24.04 -4.16
N ALA A 82 -21.00 23.83 -4.46
CA ALA A 82 -21.66 24.48 -5.58
C ALA A 82 -21.99 25.95 -5.27
N THR A 83 -22.41 26.23 -4.04
CA THR A 83 -22.88 27.56 -3.61
C THR A 83 -21.87 28.33 -2.76
N GLY A 84 -20.82 27.66 -2.25
CA GLY A 84 -19.81 28.25 -1.36
C GLY A 84 -20.26 28.49 0.09
N ARG A 85 -21.56 28.46 0.38
CA ARG A 85 -22.14 28.55 1.73
C ARG A 85 -22.03 27.24 2.54
N ILE A 86 -22.30 27.32 3.84
CA ILE A 86 -22.54 26.15 4.70
C ILE A 86 -23.77 25.42 4.18
N ALA A 87 -23.71 24.08 4.16
CA ALA A 87 -24.84 23.27 3.70
C ALA A 87 -26.05 23.42 4.62
N GLU A 88 -27.22 23.48 4.00
CA GLU A 88 -28.50 23.64 4.70
C GLU A 88 -29.39 22.42 4.52
N SER A 89 -30.36 22.28 5.42
CA SER A 89 -31.42 21.28 5.30
C SER A 89 -32.18 21.50 3.99
N GLY A 90 -32.18 20.50 3.11
CA GLY A 90 -32.79 20.56 1.78
C GLY A 90 -31.77 20.48 0.63
N ASP A 91 -30.48 20.68 0.89
CA ASP A 91 -29.44 20.49 -0.12
C ASP A 91 -29.37 19.03 -0.57
N ALA A 92 -29.55 18.78 -1.88
CA ALA A 92 -29.55 17.44 -2.48
C ALA A 92 -28.11 16.89 -2.67
N VAL A 93 -27.36 16.76 -1.58
CA VAL A 93 -25.94 16.39 -1.57
C VAL A 93 -25.62 15.07 -2.28
N GLY A 94 -26.58 14.14 -2.31
CA GLY A 94 -26.48 12.87 -3.05
C GLY A 94 -26.39 13.05 -4.56
N ILE A 95 -27.28 13.90 -5.12
CA ILE A 95 -27.29 14.19 -6.55
C ILE A 95 -26.04 14.99 -6.95
N ILE A 96 -25.67 15.98 -6.13
CA ILE A 96 -24.45 16.77 -6.34
C ILE A 96 -23.23 15.82 -6.38
N ALA A 97 -23.11 14.92 -5.41
CA ALA A 97 -22.01 13.94 -5.37
C ALA A 97 -21.98 13.02 -6.59
N ALA A 98 -23.14 12.49 -7.01
CA ALA A 98 -23.23 11.63 -8.17
C ALA A 98 -22.83 12.36 -9.47
N GLN A 99 -23.26 13.61 -9.64
CA GLN A 99 -22.89 14.43 -10.81
C GLN A 99 -21.40 14.80 -10.82
N SER A 100 -20.86 15.21 -9.66
CA SER A 100 -19.44 15.57 -9.52
C SER A 100 -18.48 14.41 -9.81
N ILE A 101 -18.94 13.16 -9.75
CA ILE A 101 -18.16 11.96 -10.09
C ILE A 101 -18.49 11.52 -11.53
N GLY A 102 -19.78 11.52 -11.89
CA GLY A 102 -20.28 11.01 -13.16
C GLY A 102 -19.90 11.85 -14.38
N GLU A 103 -20.04 13.18 -14.32
CA GLU A 103 -19.70 14.08 -15.45
C GLU A 103 -18.20 14.03 -15.80
N PRO A 104 -17.27 14.14 -14.84
CA PRO A 104 -15.86 13.94 -15.16
C PRO A 104 -15.58 12.50 -15.60
N GLY A 105 -16.30 11.51 -15.05
CA GLY A 105 -16.17 10.09 -15.42
C GLY A 105 -16.50 9.80 -16.88
N THR A 106 -17.58 10.39 -17.44
CA THR A 106 -17.89 10.28 -18.87
C THR A 106 -16.84 11.00 -19.72
N GLN A 107 -16.34 12.15 -19.24
CA GLN A 107 -15.26 12.87 -19.92
C GLN A 107 -13.94 12.08 -19.96
N LEU A 108 -13.64 11.31 -18.92
CA LEU A 108 -12.45 10.43 -18.89
C LEU A 108 -12.48 9.45 -20.07
N THR A 109 -13.63 8.81 -20.30
CA THR A 109 -13.76 7.83 -21.41
C THR A 109 -13.53 8.44 -22.78
N LEU A 110 -13.80 9.74 -22.97
CA LEU A 110 -13.56 10.43 -24.23
C LEU A 110 -12.11 10.91 -24.38
N ARG A 111 -11.45 11.30 -23.28
CA ARG A 111 -10.06 11.81 -23.29
C ARG A 111 -9.00 10.73 -23.39
N THR A 112 -9.20 9.55 -22.78
CA THR A 112 -8.18 8.50 -22.72
C THR A 112 -7.80 7.90 -24.09
N PHE A 113 -8.69 7.93 -25.10
CA PHE A 113 -8.37 7.33 -26.40
C PHE A 113 -7.47 8.20 -27.30
N HIS A 114 -7.33 9.49 -27.01
CA HIS A 114 -6.64 10.43 -27.90
C HIS A 114 -5.23 10.81 -27.43
N VAL A 115 -4.85 10.50 -26.18
CA VAL A 115 -3.50 10.72 -25.64
C VAL A 115 -2.64 9.46 -25.86
N GLY A 116 -2.72 8.89 -27.05
CA GLY A 116 -1.85 7.80 -27.47
C GLY A 116 -0.43 8.33 -27.68
N GLY A 117 0.47 8.11 -26.72
CA GLY A 117 1.90 8.01 -27.02
C GLY A 117 2.87 9.01 -26.37
N VAL A 118 2.47 9.89 -25.46
CA VAL A 118 3.44 10.74 -24.72
C VAL A 118 3.45 10.35 -23.25
N ALA A 119 4.18 9.28 -22.93
CA ALA A 119 4.45 8.89 -21.56
C ALA A 119 5.36 9.94 -20.92
N SER A 120 4.77 10.90 -20.20
CA SER A 120 5.54 11.75 -19.29
C SER A 120 5.93 10.90 -18.08
N LEU A 121 7.16 10.39 -18.10
CA LEU A 121 7.77 9.73 -16.96
C LEU A 121 7.82 10.74 -15.81
N SER A 122 6.90 10.60 -14.88
CA SER A 122 6.99 11.25 -13.58
C SER A 122 8.25 10.71 -12.90
N LYS A 123 9.17 11.59 -12.48
CA LYS A 123 10.39 11.17 -11.78
C LYS A 123 10.01 10.31 -10.57
N THR A 124 10.31 9.02 -10.63
CA THR A 124 10.13 8.11 -9.50
C THR A 124 11.20 8.41 -8.45
N GLU A 125 10.78 8.60 -7.20
CA GLU A 125 11.71 8.76 -6.08
C GLU A 125 12.43 7.42 -5.84
N SER A 126 13.76 7.49 -5.85
CA SER A 126 14.65 6.33 -5.71
C SER A 126 15.62 6.51 -4.54
N GLU A 127 15.46 7.56 -3.72
CA GLU A 127 16.35 7.88 -2.61
C GLU A 127 15.60 8.47 -1.43
N ILE A 128 16.15 8.28 -0.22
CA ILE A 128 15.68 8.88 1.02
C ILE A 128 16.81 9.75 1.58
N THR A 129 16.46 10.97 1.99
CA THR A 129 17.40 11.93 2.61
C THR A 129 16.94 12.34 4.01
N SER A 130 17.88 12.66 4.90
CA SER A 130 17.56 13.11 6.25
C SER A 130 16.97 14.52 6.25
N LYS A 131 15.88 14.75 7.00
CA LYS A 131 15.17 16.05 7.05
C LYS A 131 15.69 16.99 8.14
N PHE A 132 16.37 16.44 9.14
CA PHE A 132 16.90 17.14 10.30
C PHE A 132 18.17 16.44 10.79
N ASP A 133 18.91 17.12 11.67
CA ASP A 133 20.08 16.54 12.29
C ASP A 133 19.63 15.56 13.38
N GLY A 134 20.07 14.31 13.30
CA GLY A 134 19.57 13.28 14.21
C GLY A 134 20.42 12.02 14.23
N ARG A 135 20.31 11.28 15.33
CA ARG A 135 20.95 9.99 15.50
C ARG A 135 20.15 8.91 14.79
N ILE A 136 20.83 8.11 13.99
CA ILE A 136 20.25 6.97 13.28
C ILE A 136 20.26 5.75 14.20
N GLU A 137 19.12 5.07 14.29
CA GLU A 137 18.96 3.79 14.98
C GLU A 137 18.29 2.79 14.03
N PHE A 138 18.91 1.63 13.84
CA PHE A 138 18.34 0.54 13.05
C PHE A 138 17.40 -0.31 13.90
N ASP A 139 16.15 -0.47 13.46
CA ASP A 139 15.17 -1.37 14.09
C ASP A 139 14.86 -2.54 13.15
N GLY A 140 15.17 -3.75 13.60
CA GLY A 140 14.93 -4.98 12.83
C GLY A 140 15.69 -5.08 11.50
N MET A 141 16.75 -4.29 11.27
CA MET A 141 17.50 -4.32 10.02
C MET A 141 18.65 -5.34 10.04
N LYS A 142 18.76 -6.12 8.96
CA LYS A 142 19.95 -6.90 8.64
C LYS A 142 20.63 -6.27 7.43
N VAL A 143 21.89 -5.90 7.58
CA VAL A 143 22.70 -5.28 6.53
C VAL A 143 23.96 -6.11 6.27
N THR A 144 24.32 -6.22 5.00
CA THR A 144 25.62 -6.76 4.57
C THR A 144 26.46 -5.62 4.00
N GLN A 145 27.75 -5.61 4.34
CA GLN A 145 28.68 -4.64 3.79
C GLN A 145 29.17 -5.14 2.44
N TYR A 146 29.00 -4.30 1.42
CA TYR A 146 29.55 -4.52 0.09
C TYR A 146 30.61 -3.45 -0.16
N ASP A 147 31.86 -3.88 -0.21
CA ASP A 147 32.98 -3.00 -0.56
C ASP A 147 33.00 -2.85 -2.08
N THR A 148 32.50 -1.72 -2.56
CA THR A 148 32.64 -1.36 -3.98
C THR A 148 34.11 -1.03 -4.26
N GLU A 149 34.65 -1.43 -5.42
CA GLU A 149 36.05 -1.20 -5.84
C GLU A 149 36.50 0.28 -5.83
N GLY A 150 35.60 1.23 -5.51
CA GLY A 150 35.86 2.67 -5.38
C GLY A 150 36.06 3.20 -3.95
N GLY A 151 36.06 2.37 -2.91
CA GLY A 151 36.40 2.79 -1.53
C GLY A 151 35.28 3.44 -0.71
N GLU A 152 34.05 3.50 -1.22
CA GLU A 152 32.86 3.81 -0.42
C GLU A 152 32.20 2.50 0.05
N SER A 153 32.14 2.31 1.37
CA SER A 153 31.45 1.18 2.00
C SER A 153 29.94 1.37 1.84
N SER A 154 29.35 0.63 0.90
CA SER A 154 27.89 0.60 0.73
C SER A 154 27.31 -0.58 1.50
N PHE A 155 26.19 -0.37 2.20
CA PHE A 155 25.50 -1.44 2.90
C PHE A 155 24.28 -1.87 2.10
N THR A 156 24.06 -3.16 1.91
CA THR A 156 22.85 -3.66 1.24
C THR A 156 21.87 -4.20 2.27
N VAL A 157 20.62 -3.77 2.18
CA VAL A 157 19.55 -4.19 3.09
C VAL A 157 19.04 -5.58 2.72
N LEU A 158 19.16 -6.53 3.66
CA LEU A 158 18.65 -7.89 3.52
C LEU A 158 17.29 -8.09 4.21
N SER A 159 16.91 -7.21 5.14
CA SER A 159 15.62 -7.27 5.83
C SER A 159 14.49 -6.67 4.98
N ARG A 160 13.32 -7.33 4.92
CA ARG A 160 12.12 -6.81 4.23
C ARG A 160 11.27 -5.86 5.06
N THR A 161 11.36 -5.94 6.39
CA THR A 161 10.57 -5.15 7.35
C THR A 161 11.38 -4.12 8.13
N GLY A 162 12.62 -3.85 7.70
CA GLY A 162 13.53 -2.96 8.39
C GLY A 162 13.05 -1.51 8.45
N GLU A 163 13.19 -0.89 9.62
CA GLU A 163 12.93 0.54 9.82
C GLU A 163 14.21 1.24 10.30
N ILE A 164 14.43 2.45 9.81
CA ILE A 164 15.42 3.39 10.34
C ILE A 164 14.70 4.43 11.16
N ARG A 165 15.08 4.59 12.43
CA ARG A 165 14.60 5.64 13.31
C ARG A 165 15.63 6.76 13.35
N ILE A 166 15.18 7.98 13.07
CA ILE A 166 16.00 9.18 13.22
C ILE A 166 15.51 9.90 14.46
N VAL A 167 16.38 9.97 15.48
CA VAL A 167 16.12 10.65 16.75
C VAL A 167 16.78 12.03 16.72
N ASP A 168 15.97 13.08 16.74
CA ASP A 168 16.43 14.46 16.84
C ASP A 168 17.12 14.69 18.20
N ILE A 169 18.32 15.28 18.17
CA ILE A 169 19.16 15.51 19.34
C ILE A 169 18.59 16.64 20.23
N GLU A 170 17.93 17.63 19.65
CA GLU A 170 17.41 18.80 20.38
C GLU A 170 15.98 18.59 20.85
N THR A 171 15.13 17.98 20.01
CA THR A 171 13.70 17.88 20.28
C THR A 171 13.26 16.51 20.80
N GLY A 172 14.13 15.50 20.73
CA GLY A 172 13.78 14.10 21.05
C GLY A 172 12.72 13.50 20.12
N ARG A 173 12.41 14.17 19.00
CA ARG A 173 11.46 13.69 18.01
C ARG A 173 12.01 12.47 17.30
N LEU A 174 11.16 11.46 17.14
CA LEU A 174 11.49 10.21 16.49
C LEU A 174 10.72 10.11 15.17
N VAL A 175 11.45 9.92 14.07
CA VAL A 175 10.88 9.65 12.76
C VAL A 175 11.31 8.26 12.31
N SER A 176 10.35 7.34 12.18
CA SER A 176 10.58 6.01 11.60
C SER A 176 10.40 6.06 10.09
N LEU A 177 11.38 5.53 9.36
CA LEU A 177 11.40 5.41 7.90
C LEU A 177 11.51 3.93 7.53
N HIS A 178 10.58 3.44 6.72
CA HIS A 178 10.63 2.08 6.20
C HIS A 178 11.60 2.00 5.02
N ILE A 179 12.58 1.10 5.09
CA ILE A 179 13.60 0.95 4.05
C ILE A 179 13.29 -0.26 3.17
N PRO A 180 13.21 -0.09 1.82
CA PRO A 180 12.96 -1.20 0.92
C PRO A 180 14.06 -2.28 0.97
N TYR A 181 13.65 -3.53 0.80
CA TYR A 181 14.56 -4.65 0.60
C TYR A 181 15.46 -4.43 -0.62
N GLY A 182 16.77 -4.65 -0.43
CA GLY A 182 17.77 -4.45 -1.46
C GLY A 182 18.13 -2.99 -1.77
N ALA A 183 17.69 -2.04 -0.93
CA ALA A 183 18.21 -0.69 -0.95
C ALA A 183 19.70 -0.67 -0.55
N GLN A 184 20.45 0.23 -1.17
CA GLN A 184 21.80 0.60 -0.78
C GLN A 184 21.73 1.68 0.29
N LEU A 185 22.41 1.45 1.41
CA LEU A 185 22.52 2.34 2.56
C LEU A 185 23.91 2.97 2.59
N TYR A 186 23.96 4.26 2.89
CA TYR A 186 25.20 5.05 3.02
C TYR A 186 25.52 5.44 4.47
N VAL A 187 24.65 5.06 5.40
CA VAL A 187 24.72 5.44 6.82
C VAL A 187 24.90 4.21 7.70
N LYS A 188 25.56 4.40 8.85
CA LYS A 188 25.77 3.35 9.85
C LYS A 188 24.81 3.49 11.04
N ASP A 189 24.57 2.37 11.72
CA ASP A 189 23.81 2.38 12.97
C ASP A 189 24.54 3.21 14.04
N GLY A 190 23.81 4.11 14.70
CA GLY A 190 24.32 5.06 15.68
C GLY A 190 25.01 6.30 15.11
N GLU A 191 25.12 6.45 13.78
CA GLU A 191 25.70 7.64 13.13
C GLU A 191 24.79 8.87 13.32
N ILE A 192 25.41 10.05 13.44
CA ILE A 192 24.69 11.33 13.44
C ILE A 192 24.54 11.79 11.99
N ALA A 193 23.34 11.68 11.44
CA ALA A 193 23.04 12.16 10.11
C ALA A 193 22.77 13.66 10.12
N LYS A 194 23.34 14.36 9.13
CA LYS A 194 23.05 15.78 8.89
C LYS A 194 21.82 15.96 8.03
N LYS A 195 21.13 17.10 8.18
CA LYS A 195 20.05 17.52 7.29
C LYS A 195 20.52 17.54 5.83
N GLY A 196 19.83 16.80 4.98
CA GLY A 196 20.13 16.62 3.56
C GLY A 196 21.07 15.46 3.24
N GLN A 197 21.60 14.74 4.24
CA GLN A 197 22.43 13.56 4.01
C GLN A 197 21.60 12.43 3.39
N ARG A 198 22.14 11.78 2.36
CA ARG A 198 21.53 10.62 1.71
C ARG A 198 21.61 9.42 2.64
N ILE A 199 20.45 8.83 2.95
CA ILE A 199 20.33 7.67 3.85
C ILE A 199 20.44 6.40 3.01
N CYS A 200 19.57 6.27 2.01
CA CYS A 200 19.55 5.11 1.13
C CYS A 200 19.09 5.46 -0.27
N ASP A 201 19.40 4.59 -1.23
CA ASP A 201 18.81 4.58 -2.56
C ASP A 201 18.51 3.17 -3.06
N TRP A 202 17.61 3.06 -4.02
CA TRP A 202 17.19 1.78 -4.59
C TRP A 202 16.79 1.94 -6.06
N ASP A 203 16.74 0.83 -6.78
CA ASP A 203 16.21 0.82 -8.15
C ASP A 203 14.67 0.97 -8.10
N PRO A 204 14.10 2.07 -8.64
CA PRO A 204 12.66 2.29 -8.60
C PRO A 204 11.88 1.36 -9.54
N PHE A 205 12.54 0.84 -10.58
CA PHE A 205 11.92 0.05 -11.64
C PHE A 205 11.98 -1.44 -11.36
N ASN A 206 12.94 -1.90 -10.56
CA ASN A 206 13.14 -3.32 -10.31
C ASN A 206 13.08 -3.64 -8.82
N ALA A 207 12.22 -4.58 -8.44
CA ALA A 207 12.39 -5.30 -7.20
C ALA A 207 13.51 -6.31 -7.39
N VAL A 208 14.38 -6.48 -6.40
CA VAL A 208 15.51 -7.40 -6.49
C VAL A 208 15.30 -8.59 -5.58
N ILE A 209 15.82 -9.75 -5.96
CA ILE A 209 16.02 -10.91 -5.08
C ILE A 209 17.51 -10.96 -4.78
N ILE A 210 17.88 -10.90 -3.50
CA ILE A 210 19.27 -10.84 -3.05
C ILE A 210 19.62 -12.10 -2.26
N SER A 211 20.84 -12.58 -2.43
CA SER A 211 21.38 -13.65 -1.61
C SER A 211 21.72 -13.17 -0.20
N GLU A 212 21.24 -13.88 0.81
CA GLU A 212 21.63 -13.68 2.22
C GLU A 212 22.91 -14.42 2.59
N PHE A 213 23.30 -15.42 1.79
CA PHE A 213 24.40 -16.34 2.11
C PHE A 213 25.41 -16.41 0.97
N SER A 214 26.69 -16.53 1.32
CA SER A 214 27.73 -16.81 0.32
C SER A 214 27.73 -18.30 -0.03
N GLY A 215 27.85 -18.63 -1.31
CA GLY A 215 27.82 -20.02 -1.79
C GLY A 215 27.79 -20.11 -3.32
N THR A 216 27.62 -21.32 -3.84
CA THR A 216 27.49 -21.56 -5.28
C THR A 216 26.02 -21.63 -5.67
N ALA A 217 25.61 -20.87 -6.67
CA ALA A 217 24.25 -20.93 -7.21
C ALA A 217 24.04 -22.21 -8.00
N ARG A 218 22.97 -22.95 -7.71
CA ARG A 218 22.51 -24.12 -8.45
C ARG A 218 21.11 -23.86 -8.98
N PHE A 219 20.93 -24.03 -10.27
CA PHE A 219 19.63 -23.88 -10.91
C PHE A 219 18.85 -25.19 -10.84
N ASP A 220 17.61 -25.12 -10.34
CA ASP A 220 16.64 -26.20 -10.39
C ASP A 220 15.49 -25.79 -11.30
N SER A 221 15.21 -26.63 -12.31
CA SER A 221 14.11 -26.46 -13.25
C SER A 221 14.15 -25.13 -14.03
N ILE A 222 15.36 -24.61 -14.32
CA ILE A 222 15.60 -23.44 -15.19
C ILE A 222 16.09 -23.96 -16.55
N GLU A 223 15.18 -24.11 -17.50
CA GLU A 223 15.41 -24.68 -18.83
C GLU A 223 14.91 -23.74 -19.93
N GLU A 224 15.71 -23.58 -20.99
CA GLU A 224 15.40 -22.69 -22.11
C GLU A 224 14.16 -23.17 -22.88
N GLY A 225 13.23 -22.26 -23.16
CA GLY A 225 11.99 -22.53 -23.87
C GLY A 225 10.90 -23.22 -23.02
N VAL A 226 11.23 -23.67 -21.80
CA VAL A 226 10.28 -24.32 -20.88
C VAL A 226 9.98 -23.46 -19.66
N THR A 227 11.00 -22.89 -19.01
CA THR A 227 10.85 -22.04 -17.82
C THR A 227 11.55 -20.70 -17.95
N TYR A 228 12.47 -20.51 -18.90
CA TYR A 228 12.96 -19.18 -19.27
C TYR A 228 13.08 -19.01 -20.79
N ARG A 229 13.07 -17.76 -21.24
CA ARG A 229 13.35 -17.35 -22.61
C ARG A 229 14.47 -16.32 -22.60
N VAL A 230 15.35 -16.37 -23.60
CA VAL A 230 16.34 -15.31 -23.80
C VAL A 230 15.67 -14.17 -24.57
N GLU A 231 15.65 -12.99 -23.97
CA GLU A 231 15.31 -11.75 -24.64
C GLU A 231 16.60 -11.01 -24.96
N ARG A 232 16.70 -10.51 -26.20
CA ARG A 232 17.82 -9.70 -26.62
C ARG A 232 17.32 -8.27 -26.71
N ASP A 233 18.01 -7.38 -26.03
CA ASP A 233 17.73 -5.95 -26.15
C ASP A 233 18.24 -5.45 -27.51
N ASP A 234 17.32 -4.96 -28.34
CA ASP A 234 17.60 -4.48 -29.69
C ASP A 234 18.51 -3.24 -29.71
N GLN A 235 18.61 -2.49 -28.59
CA GLN A 235 19.46 -1.29 -28.50
C GLN A 235 20.89 -1.59 -28.03
N THR A 236 21.03 -2.42 -26.99
CA THR A 236 22.32 -2.67 -26.34
C THR A 236 22.98 -3.97 -26.78
N GLY A 237 22.22 -4.88 -27.41
CA GLY A 237 22.69 -6.18 -27.86
C GLY A 237 22.91 -7.20 -26.74
N PHE A 238 22.72 -6.81 -25.47
CA PHE A 238 22.77 -7.71 -24.32
C PHE A 238 21.59 -8.68 -24.35
N SER A 239 21.87 -9.92 -23.97
CA SER A 239 20.88 -10.99 -23.83
C SER A 239 20.57 -11.20 -22.36
N GLU A 240 19.32 -11.00 -21.97
CA GLU A 240 18.84 -11.27 -20.62
C GLU A 240 17.93 -12.51 -20.61
N LYS A 241 18.02 -13.31 -19.54
CA LYS A 241 17.19 -14.52 -19.38
C LYS A 241 15.94 -14.13 -18.58
N VAL A 242 14.77 -14.22 -19.20
CA VAL A 242 13.47 -13.89 -18.59
C VAL A 242 12.71 -15.17 -18.25
N ILE A 243 12.26 -15.29 -17.01
CA ILE A 243 11.45 -16.42 -16.56
C ILE A 243 10.06 -16.37 -17.20
N ILE A 244 9.63 -17.46 -17.82
CA ILE A 244 8.31 -17.62 -18.46
C ILE A 244 7.46 -18.62 -17.70
N GLU A 245 6.13 -18.51 -17.86
CA GLU A 245 5.22 -19.49 -17.28
C GLU A 245 5.40 -20.85 -17.97
N SER A 246 5.71 -21.88 -17.18
CA SER A 246 5.85 -23.23 -17.71
C SER A 246 4.48 -23.85 -18.00
N LYS A 247 4.35 -24.50 -19.17
CA LYS A 247 3.19 -25.35 -19.48
C LYS A 247 3.02 -26.51 -18.49
N ASN A 248 4.12 -26.92 -17.84
CA ASN A 248 4.11 -28.01 -16.87
C ASN A 248 4.23 -27.46 -15.44
N LYS A 249 3.12 -27.45 -14.69
CA LYS A 249 3.00 -26.87 -13.34
C LYS A 249 3.90 -27.51 -12.26
N ARG A 250 4.67 -28.56 -12.60
CA ARG A 250 5.64 -29.21 -11.70
C ARG A 250 7.07 -28.67 -11.83
N LYS A 251 7.44 -28.04 -12.96
CA LYS A 251 8.77 -27.44 -13.14
C LYS A 251 8.71 -25.98 -12.68
N ILE A 252 9.30 -25.71 -11.53
CA ILE A 252 9.27 -24.39 -10.89
C ILE A 252 10.71 -23.88 -10.88
N PRO A 253 11.00 -22.73 -11.49
CA PRO A 253 12.35 -22.19 -11.50
C PRO A 253 12.76 -21.80 -10.08
N VAL A 254 13.75 -22.52 -9.55
CA VAL A 254 14.30 -22.31 -8.21
C VAL A 254 15.80 -22.18 -8.31
N ILE A 255 16.36 -21.25 -7.55
CA ILE A 255 17.81 -21.12 -7.37
C ILE A 255 18.14 -21.53 -5.95
N SER A 256 18.92 -22.59 -5.80
CA SER A 256 19.44 -23.04 -4.51
C SER A 256 20.87 -22.57 -4.32
N ILE A 257 21.19 -22.05 -3.14
CA ILE A 257 22.55 -21.69 -2.75
C ILE A 257 23.16 -22.86 -1.99
N VAL A 258 24.24 -23.37 -2.54
CA VAL A 258 24.94 -24.55 -2.03
C VAL A 258 26.23 -24.12 -1.33
N SER A 259 26.47 -24.65 -0.14
CA SER A 259 27.75 -24.47 0.56
C SER A 259 28.88 -25.22 -0.16
N ALA A 260 30.14 -24.89 0.15
CA ALA A 260 31.31 -25.66 -0.30
C ALA A 260 31.23 -27.15 0.09
N GLY A 261 30.46 -27.47 1.14
CA GLY A 261 30.19 -28.85 1.59
C GLY A 261 29.08 -29.59 0.84
N GLY A 262 28.43 -28.97 -0.16
CA GLY A 262 27.38 -29.60 -0.96
C GLY A 262 25.96 -29.56 -0.36
N GLU A 263 25.79 -29.04 0.85
CA GLU A 263 24.49 -28.83 1.47
C GLU A 263 23.78 -27.58 0.93
N GLU A 264 22.47 -27.70 0.72
CA GLU A 264 21.61 -26.58 0.32
C GLU A 264 21.29 -25.71 1.54
N ILE A 265 21.78 -24.47 1.52
CA ILE A 265 21.59 -23.51 2.61
C ILE A 265 20.20 -22.86 2.49
N LYS A 266 19.87 -22.39 1.29
CA LYS A 266 18.65 -21.65 1.02
C LYS A 266 18.23 -21.78 -0.42
N SER A 267 16.92 -21.78 -0.68
CA SER A 267 16.34 -21.78 -2.02
C SER A 267 15.46 -20.57 -2.27
N TYR A 268 15.57 -20.00 -3.46
CA TYR A 268 14.87 -18.81 -3.93
C TYR A 268 14.00 -19.18 -5.12
N THR A 269 12.68 -19.06 -4.97
CA THR A 269 11.71 -19.27 -6.05
C THR A 269 11.64 -18.03 -6.94
N LEU A 270 11.77 -18.20 -8.25
CA LEU A 270 11.71 -17.09 -9.20
C LEU A 270 10.29 -16.90 -9.74
N PRO A 271 9.70 -15.70 -9.64
CA PRO A 271 8.39 -15.43 -10.22
C PRO A 271 8.48 -15.31 -11.75
N VAL A 272 7.34 -15.49 -12.41
CA VAL A 272 7.23 -15.28 -13.86
C VAL A 272 7.49 -13.82 -14.19
N GLY A 273 8.24 -13.55 -15.26
CA GLY A 273 8.65 -12.21 -15.67
C GLY A 273 9.88 -11.66 -14.95
N SER A 274 10.52 -12.46 -14.08
CA SER A 274 11.81 -12.08 -13.48
C SER A 274 12.97 -12.26 -14.46
N TYR A 275 13.91 -11.32 -14.44
CA TYR A 275 15.15 -11.30 -15.18
C TYR A 275 16.26 -11.86 -14.31
N LEU A 276 16.87 -12.95 -14.75
CA LEU A 276 18.01 -13.57 -14.07
C LEU A 276 19.25 -12.69 -14.22
N SER A 277 19.93 -12.41 -13.10
CA SER A 277 21.19 -11.65 -13.08
C SER A 277 22.43 -12.52 -12.88
N ILE A 278 22.26 -13.83 -12.67
CA ILE A 278 23.34 -14.78 -12.37
C ILE A 278 23.31 -15.98 -13.32
N GLU A 279 24.41 -16.73 -13.33
CA GLU A 279 24.55 -17.99 -14.07
C GLU A 279 24.62 -19.22 -13.15
N ASP A 280 24.32 -20.39 -13.72
CA ASP A 280 24.41 -21.66 -13.00
C ASP A 280 25.87 -21.99 -12.66
N GLY A 281 26.15 -22.35 -11.41
CA GLY A 281 27.50 -22.60 -10.90
C GLY A 281 28.28 -21.34 -10.51
N GLN A 282 27.69 -20.14 -10.61
CA GLN A 282 28.35 -18.90 -10.20
C GLN A 282 28.55 -18.86 -8.67
N GLN A 283 29.72 -18.39 -8.23
CA GLN A 283 29.99 -18.13 -6.82
C GLN A 283 29.38 -16.78 -6.43
N LEU A 284 28.52 -16.79 -5.41
CA LEU A 284 27.82 -15.62 -4.88
C LEU A 284 28.35 -15.26 -3.49
N SER A 285 28.38 -13.96 -3.21
CA SER A 285 28.56 -13.40 -1.88
C SER A 285 27.21 -12.93 -1.32
N ALA A 286 27.12 -12.84 0.01
CA ALA A 286 25.96 -12.23 0.67
C ALA A 286 25.79 -10.76 0.23
N GLY A 287 24.65 -10.43 -0.40
CA GLY A 287 24.39 -9.12 -1.01
C GLY A 287 24.29 -9.14 -2.54
N ASP A 288 24.70 -10.22 -3.20
CA ASP A 288 24.60 -10.33 -4.66
C ASP A 288 23.14 -10.48 -5.13
N LYS A 289 22.81 -9.78 -6.23
CA LYS A 289 21.48 -9.78 -6.83
C LYS A 289 21.30 -11.03 -7.69
N ILE A 290 20.38 -11.91 -7.29
CA ILE A 290 20.04 -13.16 -7.98
C ILE A 290 19.16 -12.88 -9.21
N ALA A 291 18.10 -12.09 -9.01
CA ALA A 291 17.15 -11.75 -10.06
C ALA A 291 16.60 -10.34 -9.87
N LYS A 292 16.28 -9.70 -10.99
CA LYS A 292 15.54 -8.45 -11.06
C LYS A 292 14.12 -8.77 -11.48
N ILE A 293 13.15 -8.44 -10.66
CA ILE A 293 11.75 -8.46 -11.02
C ILE A 293 11.45 -7.04 -11.46
N PRO A 294 11.21 -6.78 -12.75
CA PRO A 294 10.66 -5.51 -13.16
C PRO A 294 9.40 -5.34 -12.35
N ARG A 295 9.38 -4.28 -11.55
CA ARG A 295 8.11 -3.80 -11.05
C ARG A 295 7.38 -3.49 -12.34
N SER A 296 6.32 -4.26 -12.61
CA SER A 296 5.26 -3.71 -13.45
C SER A 296 5.08 -2.31 -12.89
N LEU A 297 5.15 -1.31 -13.76
CA LEU A 297 4.98 0.07 -13.38
C LEU A 297 3.54 0.21 -12.84
N GLY A 298 3.19 -0.38 -11.70
CA GLY A 298 1.96 -0.14 -10.96
C GLY A 298 1.95 1.26 -10.36
N LYS A 299 2.95 2.08 -10.72
CA LYS A 299 3.00 3.53 -10.56
C LYS A 299 3.27 4.31 -11.87
N ILE A 300 3.33 3.68 -13.04
CA ILE A 300 2.54 4.28 -14.12
C ILE A 300 1.16 3.81 -13.75
N GLN A 301 0.50 4.66 -12.99
CA GLN A 301 -0.94 4.70 -12.81
C GLN A 301 -1.65 3.74 -13.77
N ASP A 302 -2.61 3.00 -13.29
CA ASP A 302 -3.58 2.25 -14.10
C ASP A 302 -4.44 3.25 -14.94
N ILE A 303 -3.80 4.17 -15.68
CA ILE A 303 -4.37 5.24 -16.53
C ILE A 303 -5.10 4.58 -17.70
N THR A 304 -4.62 3.43 -18.18
CA THR A 304 -5.28 2.67 -19.24
C THR A 304 -6.62 2.10 -18.77
N GLY A 305 -6.80 1.92 -17.46
CA GLY A 305 -8.03 1.48 -16.85
C GLY A 305 -8.96 2.59 -16.36
N GLY A 306 -8.66 3.89 -16.59
CA GLY A 306 -9.39 5.06 -16.06
C GLY A 306 -10.77 4.80 -15.43
N LEU A 307 -11.83 4.74 -16.23
CA LEU A 307 -13.17 4.41 -15.71
C LEU A 307 -13.33 2.93 -15.28
N PRO A 308 -12.82 1.91 -16.02
CA PRO A 308 -12.84 0.52 -15.57
C PRO A 308 -12.40 0.27 -14.12
N ARG A 309 -11.34 0.94 -13.66
CA ARG A 309 -10.85 0.82 -12.28
C ARG A 309 -11.82 1.45 -11.28
N VAL A 310 -12.39 2.62 -11.59
CA VAL A 310 -13.43 3.25 -10.77
C VAL A 310 -14.68 2.37 -10.69
N THR A 311 -15.07 1.72 -11.81
CA THR A 311 -16.19 0.78 -11.82
C THR A 311 -15.88 -0.47 -11.00
N GLU A 312 -14.66 -1.00 -11.06
CA GLU A 312 -14.24 -2.14 -10.23
C GLU A 312 -14.36 -1.83 -8.73
N LEU A 313 -13.94 -0.62 -8.33
CA LEU A 313 -14.04 -0.15 -6.94
C LEU A 313 -15.49 0.03 -6.48
N PHE A 314 -16.35 0.67 -7.28
CA PHE A 314 -17.76 0.87 -6.91
C PHE A 314 -18.61 -0.40 -6.98
N GLU A 315 -18.24 -1.36 -7.82
CA GLU A 315 -18.88 -2.68 -7.85
C GLU A 315 -18.30 -3.65 -6.80
N ALA A 316 -17.28 -3.21 -6.04
CA ALA A 316 -16.56 -4.03 -5.07
C ALA A 316 -16.14 -5.40 -5.65
N ARG A 317 -15.68 -5.39 -6.92
CA ARG A 317 -15.22 -6.60 -7.61
C ARG A 317 -13.87 -7.03 -7.06
N ASN A 318 -13.57 -8.32 -7.22
CA ASN A 318 -12.22 -8.81 -6.97
C ASN A 318 -11.29 -8.31 -8.09
N PRO A 319 -10.10 -7.79 -7.74
CA PRO A 319 -9.12 -7.39 -8.73
C PRO A 319 -8.69 -8.52 -9.64
N SER A 320 -8.27 -8.17 -10.86
CA SER A 320 -7.74 -9.12 -11.85
C SER A 320 -6.52 -9.89 -11.32
N ASN A 321 -5.67 -9.23 -10.52
CA ASN A 321 -4.59 -9.87 -9.78
C ASN A 321 -4.73 -9.59 -8.27
N PRO A 322 -5.48 -10.44 -7.52
CA PRO A 322 -5.72 -10.21 -6.11
C PRO A 322 -4.51 -10.63 -5.26
N ALA A 323 -4.10 -9.80 -4.32
CA ALA A 323 -3.12 -10.18 -3.30
C ALA A 323 -3.77 -11.05 -2.23
N VAL A 324 -3.06 -12.08 -1.77
CA VAL A 324 -3.45 -12.85 -0.59
C VAL A 324 -3.02 -12.07 0.64
N VAL A 325 -3.95 -11.76 1.54
CA VAL A 325 -3.70 -11.00 2.78
C VAL A 325 -3.84 -11.89 4.01
N SER A 326 -3.07 -11.59 5.06
CA SER A 326 -3.24 -12.22 6.37
C SER A 326 -4.52 -11.73 7.04
N GLU A 327 -5.28 -12.62 7.69
CA GLU A 327 -6.44 -12.23 8.51
C GLU A 327 -6.10 -12.13 10.00
N ILE A 328 -4.95 -12.67 10.43
CA ILE A 328 -4.52 -12.70 11.83
C ILE A 328 -3.12 -12.12 12.01
N ASP A 329 -2.83 -11.62 13.21
CA ASP A 329 -1.48 -11.27 13.61
C ASP A 329 -0.70 -12.53 13.99
N GLY A 330 0.51 -12.73 13.46
CA GLY A 330 1.28 -13.92 13.80
C GLY A 330 2.57 -14.10 13.03
N GLU A 331 3.24 -15.21 13.31
CA GLU A 331 4.47 -15.64 12.65
C GLU A 331 4.15 -16.47 11.41
N VAL A 332 4.83 -16.16 10.31
CA VAL A 332 4.66 -16.84 9.02
C VAL A 332 5.47 -18.13 8.99
N ASN A 333 4.80 -19.23 8.63
CA ASN A 333 5.38 -20.55 8.44
C ASN A 333 5.04 -21.08 7.05
N PHE A 334 6.03 -21.45 6.25
CA PHE A 334 5.82 -22.05 4.94
C PHE A 334 5.53 -23.55 5.02
N GLY A 335 4.41 -23.96 4.43
CA GLY A 335 4.00 -25.34 4.31
C GLY A 335 4.44 -25.98 2.98
N LYS A 336 4.02 -27.24 2.80
CA LYS A 336 4.25 -27.98 1.54
C LYS A 336 3.41 -27.39 0.40
N VAL A 337 3.93 -27.53 -0.81
CA VAL A 337 3.20 -27.19 -2.04
C VAL A 337 2.07 -28.20 -2.27
N LYS A 338 0.83 -27.71 -2.35
CA LYS A 338 -0.37 -28.50 -2.63
C LYS A 338 -1.02 -28.02 -3.93
N ARG A 339 -1.16 -28.94 -4.90
CA ARG A 339 -1.88 -28.70 -6.17
C ARG A 339 -1.46 -27.42 -6.92
N GLY A 340 -0.17 -27.08 -6.89
CA GLY A 340 0.36 -25.88 -7.56
C GLY A 340 0.25 -24.58 -6.77
N ASN A 341 -0.18 -24.65 -5.50
CA ASN A 341 -0.17 -23.54 -4.55
C ASN A 341 0.80 -23.84 -3.40
N ARG A 342 1.53 -22.81 -2.96
CA ARG A 342 2.32 -22.84 -1.73
C ARG A 342 1.40 -22.56 -0.55
N GLU A 343 1.37 -23.48 0.42
CA GLU A 343 0.67 -23.26 1.68
C GLU A 343 1.51 -22.31 2.55
N VAL A 344 0.90 -21.25 3.05
CA VAL A 344 1.49 -20.32 4.02
C VAL A 344 0.59 -20.32 5.24
N SER A 345 1.11 -20.75 6.37
CA SER A 345 0.41 -20.73 7.65
C SER A 345 0.87 -19.56 8.49
N ILE A 346 -0.07 -18.90 9.16
CA ILE A 346 0.23 -17.83 10.12
C ILE A 346 -0.19 -18.35 11.47
N THR A 347 0.73 -18.29 12.43
CA THR A 347 0.52 -18.78 13.80
C THR A 347 0.45 -17.57 14.72
N ALA A 348 -0.73 -17.31 15.27
CA ALA A 348 -0.94 -16.25 16.24
C ALA A 348 -0.39 -16.64 17.62
N LYS A 349 -0.18 -15.64 18.48
CA LYS A 349 0.37 -15.84 19.83
C LYS A 349 -0.52 -16.68 20.74
N ASP A 350 -1.82 -16.70 20.46
CA ASP A 350 -2.83 -17.51 21.15
C ASP A 350 -2.91 -18.96 20.62
N GLY A 351 -2.07 -19.32 19.64
CA GLY A 351 -2.01 -20.65 19.05
C GLY A 351 -2.98 -20.87 17.88
N GLN A 352 -3.76 -19.86 17.49
CA GLN A 352 -4.61 -19.96 16.29
C GLN A 352 -3.74 -20.03 15.03
N VAL A 353 -3.97 -21.04 14.19
CA VAL A 353 -3.26 -21.22 12.92
C VAL A 353 -4.22 -21.01 11.76
N ARG A 354 -3.98 -19.97 10.96
CA ARG A 354 -4.70 -19.74 9.69
C ARG A 354 -3.82 -20.13 8.52
N LYS A 355 -4.41 -20.77 7.50
CA LYS A 355 -3.69 -21.28 6.33
C LYS A 355 -4.16 -20.58 5.07
N TYR A 356 -3.19 -20.13 4.28
CA TYR A 356 -3.37 -19.42 3.02
C TYR A 356 -2.72 -20.20 1.89
N LEU A 357 -3.31 -20.13 0.70
CA LEU A 357 -2.78 -20.77 -0.51
C LEU A 357 -2.34 -19.69 -1.48
N ILE A 358 -1.04 -19.58 -1.70
CA ILE A 358 -0.46 -18.61 -2.64
C ILE A 358 -0.05 -19.37 -3.90
N GLY A 359 -0.51 -18.92 -5.08
CA GLY A 359 -0.09 -19.52 -6.35
C GLY A 359 1.41 -19.40 -6.54
N LEU A 360 2.06 -20.47 -7.01
CA LEU A 360 3.53 -20.52 -7.15
C LEU A 360 4.09 -19.50 -8.14
N SER A 361 3.27 -19.02 -9.09
CA SER A 361 3.65 -17.99 -10.06
C SER A 361 3.68 -16.59 -9.46
N LYS A 362 3.05 -16.38 -8.29
CA LYS A 362 2.99 -15.08 -7.62
C LYS A 362 4.25 -14.84 -6.79
N HIS A 363 4.74 -13.61 -6.81
CA HIS A 363 5.81 -13.18 -5.93
C HIS A 363 5.30 -13.10 -4.47
N VAL A 364 5.99 -13.77 -3.56
CA VAL A 364 5.65 -13.79 -2.13
C VAL A 364 6.48 -12.72 -1.41
N LEU A 365 5.79 -11.83 -0.69
CA LEU A 365 6.37 -10.68 -0.03
C LEU A 365 6.96 -11.00 1.35
N VAL A 366 6.56 -12.11 1.95
CA VAL A 366 6.96 -12.52 3.32
C VAL A 366 7.92 -13.71 3.31
N GLN A 367 8.75 -13.82 4.36
CA GLN A 367 9.66 -14.94 4.61
C GLN A 367 9.20 -15.79 5.81
N ASP A 368 9.84 -16.96 5.94
CA ASP A 368 9.61 -17.89 7.05
C ASP A 368 10.15 -17.28 8.35
N GLY A 369 9.33 -17.24 9.40
CA GLY A 369 9.63 -16.57 10.67
C GLY A 369 9.31 -15.07 10.71
N ASP A 370 8.81 -14.47 9.62
CA ASP A 370 8.39 -13.07 9.65
C ASP A 370 7.13 -12.89 10.52
N PHE A 371 7.11 -11.85 11.35
CA PHE A 371 5.90 -11.44 12.05
C PHE A 371 5.07 -10.50 11.17
N VAL A 372 3.85 -10.92 10.84
CA VAL A 372 2.91 -10.13 10.04
C VAL A 372 1.69 -9.73 10.85
N ARG A 373 1.14 -8.57 10.51
CA ARG A 373 -0.12 -8.10 11.08
C ARG A 373 -1.32 -8.46 10.19
N ALA A 374 -2.49 -8.46 10.76
CA ALA A 374 -3.76 -8.62 10.08
C ALA A 374 -3.90 -7.54 8.99
N GLY A 375 -4.16 -8.01 7.78
CA GLY A 375 -4.31 -7.21 6.58
C GLY A 375 -3.01 -6.83 5.88
N THR A 376 -1.87 -7.42 6.29
CA THR A 376 -0.61 -7.36 5.53
C THR A 376 -0.70 -8.30 4.31
N PRO A 377 -0.35 -7.84 3.11
CA PRO A 377 -0.30 -8.68 1.92
C PRO A 377 0.88 -9.67 1.97
N LEU A 378 0.57 -10.96 1.80
CA LEU A 378 1.54 -12.05 1.74
C LEU A 378 2.09 -12.24 0.32
N SER A 379 1.31 -11.88 -0.70
CA SER A 379 1.71 -11.94 -2.11
C SER A 379 1.54 -10.59 -2.80
N ASP A 380 2.22 -10.43 -3.93
CA ASP A 380 1.99 -9.32 -4.84
C ASP A 380 0.55 -9.31 -5.40
N GLY A 381 0.05 -8.12 -5.74
CA GLY A 381 -1.31 -7.86 -6.24
C GLY A 381 -2.08 -6.77 -5.50
N SER A 382 -3.29 -6.48 -5.97
CA SER A 382 -4.22 -5.56 -5.31
C SER A 382 -5.03 -6.27 -4.24
N VAL A 383 -5.23 -5.64 -3.07
CA VAL A 383 -6.09 -6.20 -2.02
C VAL A 383 -7.57 -6.04 -2.42
N ALA A 384 -8.37 -7.09 -2.27
CA ALA A 384 -9.79 -7.03 -2.54
C ALA A 384 -10.54 -6.25 -1.44
N PRO A 385 -11.53 -5.39 -1.78
CA PRO A 385 -12.30 -4.65 -0.78
C PRO A 385 -12.98 -5.55 0.27
N ARG A 386 -13.43 -6.75 -0.14
CA ARG A 386 -14.06 -7.73 0.75
C ARG A 386 -13.11 -8.21 1.84
N ASP A 387 -11.86 -8.49 1.46
CA ASP A 387 -10.84 -8.92 2.41
C ASP A 387 -10.53 -7.79 3.40
N ILE A 388 -10.45 -6.54 2.92
CA ILE A 388 -10.26 -5.37 3.79
C ILE A 388 -11.41 -5.22 4.79
N LEU A 389 -12.65 -5.40 4.34
CA LEU A 389 -13.84 -5.31 5.20
C LEU A 389 -13.80 -6.38 6.30
N ASN A 390 -13.52 -7.63 5.94
CA ASN A 390 -13.51 -8.75 6.88
C ASN A 390 -12.36 -8.65 7.90
N ILE A 391 -11.22 -8.08 7.49
CA ILE A 391 -10.00 -8.08 8.32
C ILE A 391 -9.85 -6.79 9.11
N LYS A 392 -9.99 -5.63 8.45
CA LYS A 392 -9.74 -4.30 9.04
C LYS A 392 -11.03 -3.56 9.40
N GLY A 393 -12.18 -4.08 9.02
CA GLY A 393 -13.49 -3.50 9.34
C GLY A 393 -13.97 -2.42 8.37
N PRO A 394 -15.17 -1.86 8.64
CA PRO A 394 -15.88 -0.98 7.71
C PRO A 394 -15.17 0.35 7.46
N PHE A 395 -14.55 0.94 8.48
CA PHE A 395 -13.85 2.22 8.31
C PHE A 395 -12.65 2.10 7.35
N ALA A 396 -11.89 1.01 7.48
CA ALA A 396 -10.72 0.76 6.64
C ALA A 396 -11.10 0.55 5.17
N VAL A 397 -12.17 -0.21 4.88
CA VAL A 397 -12.62 -0.39 3.49
C VAL A 397 -13.18 0.91 2.92
N GLN A 398 -13.90 1.70 3.71
CA GLN A 398 -14.41 2.99 3.27
C GLN A 398 -13.27 3.94 2.89
N GLN A 399 -12.24 4.02 3.73
CA GLN A 399 -11.05 4.82 3.44
C GLN A 399 -10.31 4.32 2.20
N TYR A 400 -10.18 2.99 2.04
CA TYR A 400 -9.58 2.39 0.85
C TYR A 400 -10.34 2.77 -0.42
N LEU A 401 -11.68 2.68 -0.42
CA LEU A 401 -12.52 3.04 -1.56
C LEU A 401 -12.43 4.54 -1.88
N VAL A 402 -12.48 5.40 -0.86
CA VAL A 402 -12.37 6.86 -1.06
C VAL A 402 -11.02 7.21 -1.67
N ASN A 403 -9.93 6.69 -1.13
CA ASN A 403 -8.59 6.98 -1.64
C ASN A 403 -8.38 6.39 -3.04
N GLY A 404 -8.79 5.14 -3.29
CA GLY A 404 -8.64 4.48 -4.58
C GLY A 404 -9.37 5.19 -5.71
N VAL A 405 -10.63 5.60 -5.50
CA VAL A 405 -11.38 6.37 -6.50
C VAL A 405 -10.73 7.73 -6.72
N GLN A 406 -10.34 8.40 -5.64
CA GLN A 406 -9.73 9.72 -5.70
C GLN A 406 -8.39 9.71 -6.46
N GLU A 407 -7.55 8.68 -6.26
CA GLU A 407 -6.28 8.51 -6.98
C GLU A 407 -6.48 8.44 -8.50
N VAL A 408 -7.52 7.73 -8.96
CA VAL A 408 -7.82 7.61 -10.39
C VAL A 408 -8.30 8.93 -11.01
N TYR A 409 -9.08 9.73 -10.29
CA TYR A 409 -9.44 11.07 -10.78
C TYR A 409 -8.24 12.02 -10.77
N ARG A 410 -7.41 11.96 -9.71
CA ARG A 410 -6.21 12.80 -9.60
C ARG A 410 -5.16 12.48 -10.66
N SER A 411 -4.96 11.21 -11.00
CA SER A 411 -4.04 10.80 -12.07
C SER A 411 -4.40 11.42 -13.41
N GLN A 412 -5.69 11.73 -13.61
CA GLN A 412 -6.23 12.36 -14.81
C GLN A 412 -6.30 13.89 -14.69
N GLY A 413 -5.73 14.47 -13.63
CA GLY A 413 -5.72 15.91 -13.35
C GLY A 413 -7.06 16.46 -12.85
N ILE A 414 -8.03 15.61 -12.50
CA ILE A 414 -9.34 16.04 -11.98
C ILE A 414 -9.30 15.99 -10.45
N THR A 415 -9.51 17.13 -9.81
CA THR A 415 -9.57 17.23 -8.35
C THR A 415 -11.03 17.18 -7.88
N ILE A 416 -11.42 16.07 -7.25
CA ILE A 416 -12.73 15.91 -6.61
C ILE A 416 -12.56 16.06 -5.10
N ASN A 417 -13.51 16.68 -4.41
CA ASN A 417 -13.47 16.69 -2.94
C ASN A 417 -13.93 15.34 -2.38
N ASN A 418 -13.20 14.79 -1.40
CA ASN A 418 -13.51 13.50 -0.76
C ASN A 418 -14.98 13.38 -0.30
N LYS A 419 -15.64 14.49 0.07
CA LYS A 419 -17.05 14.46 0.53
C LYS A 419 -18.00 13.85 -0.49
N HIS A 420 -17.75 14.02 -1.79
CA HIS A 420 -18.60 13.46 -2.83
C HIS A 420 -18.43 11.94 -2.90
N ILE A 421 -17.20 11.44 -2.82
CA ILE A 421 -16.91 10.01 -2.83
C ILE A 421 -17.42 9.36 -1.53
N GLU A 422 -17.26 10.02 -0.38
CA GLU A 422 -17.80 9.57 0.90
C GLU A 422 -19.33 9.37 0.87
N VAL A 423 -20.06 10.25 0.17
CA VAL A 423 -21.52 10.11 0.00
C VAL A 423 -21.88 8.81 -0.73
N ILE A 424 -21.14 8.46 -1.78
CA ILE A 424 -21.38 7.22 -2.55
C ILE A 424 -20.96 5.99 -1.74
N VAL A 425 -19.77 6.02 -1.14
CA VAL A 425 -19.25 4.93 -0.31
C VAL A 425 -20.17 4.65 0.89
N ARG A 426 -20.80 5.69 1.46
CA ARG A 426 -21.85 5.50 2.49
C ARG A 426 -23.05 4.71 1.97
N GLN A 427 -23.45 4.87 0.70
CA GLN A 427 -24.55 4.10 0.12
C GLN A 427 -24.17 2.63 -0.12
N MET A 428 -22.91 2.33 -0.41
CA MET A 428 -22.42 0.96 -0.57
C MET A 428 -22.50 0.16 0.75
N MET A 429 -22.31 0.82 1.90
CA MET A 429 -22.26 0.21 3.23
C MET A 429 -23.61 0.26 3.97
N ARG A 430 -24.73 0.25 3.25
CA ARG A 430 -26.08 0.40 3.85
C ARG A 430 -26.68 -0.87 4.40
N ARG A 431 -26.20 -2.05 3.97
CA ARG A 431 -26.76 -3.33 4.39
C ARG A 431 -25.80 -4.07 5.30
N VAL A 432 -26.36 -4.82 6.23
CA VAL A 432 -25.65 -5.76 7.09
C VAL A 432 -26.21 -7.15 6.85
N GLN A 433 -25.36 -8.16 6.92
CA GLN A 433 -25.77 -9.55 6.84
C GLN A 433 -25.91 -10.09 8.26
N ILE A 434 -27.06 -10.69 8.56
CA ILE A 434 -27.32 -11.27 9.88
C ILE A 434 -26.56 -12.60 9.99
N GLU A 435 -25.69 -12.72 10.99
CA GLU A 435 -25.02 -13.99 11.30
C GLU A 435 -25.84 -14.84 12.26
N ASP A 436 -26.39 -14.22 13.29
CA ASP A 436 -27.26 -14.83 14.30
C ASP A 436 -28.48 -13.91 14.49
N ALA A 437 -29.68 -14.49 14.39
CA ALA A 437 -30.94 -13.78 14.53
C ALA A 437 -31.26 -13.40 15.99
N GLY A 438 -30.73 -14.14 16.97
CA GLY A 438 -31.07 -13.96 18.38
C GLY A 438 -32.60 -13.93 18.61
N ASP A 439 -33.06 -12.94 19.38
CA ASP A 439 -34.49 -12.71 19.66
C ASP A 439 -35.15 -11.73 18.67
N THR A 440 -34.45 -11.33 17.60
CA THR A 440 -35.00 -10.43 16.59
C THR A 440 -35.89 -11.15 15.58
N ASN A 441 -36.63 -10.39 14.78
CA ASN A 441 -37.46 -10.94 13.71
C ASN A 441 -36.68 -11.23 12.42
N PHE A 442 -35.35 -11.11 12.42
CA PHE A 442 -34.53 -11.31 11.23
C PHE A 442 -34.24 -12.80 10.97
N LEU A 443 -33.90 -13.13 9.73
CA LEU A 443 -33.44 -14.46 9.37
C LEU A 443 -31.91 -14.51 9.28
N GLU A 444 -31.30 -15.62 9.70
CA GLU A 444 -29.87 -15.87 9.51
C GLU A 444 -29.51 -15.83 8.02
N GLY A 445 -28.44 -15.11 7.70
CA GLY A 445 -27.98 -14.87 6.33
C GLY A 445 -28.76 -13.80 5.56
N GLU A 446 -29.81 -13.21 6.13
CA GLU A 446 -30.57 -12.14 5.50
C GLU A 446 -29.75 -10.83 5.43
N ALA A 447 -29.87 -10.12 4.30
CA ALA A 447 -29.24 -8.81 4.12
C ALA A 447 -30.26 -7.70 4.39
N VAL A 448 -30.19 -7.09 5.58
CA VAL A 448 -31.13 -6.06 6.06
C VAL A 448 -30.52 -4.66 6.00
N ASP A 449 -31.33 -3.60 5.97
CA ASP A 449 -30.82 -2.23 6.08
C ASP A 449 -30.23 -2.00 7.49
N ARG A 450 -29.06 -1.39 7.55
CA ARG A 450 -28.31 -1.15 8.79
C ARG A 450 -29.14 -0.38 9.82
N TYR A 451 -29.99 0.56 9.40
CA TYR A 451 -30.79 1.34 10.34
C TYR A 451 -31.95 0.54 10.91
N ASP A 452 -32.58 -0.30 10.09
CA ASP A 452 -33.65 -1.19 10.54
C ASP A 452 -33.09 -2.23 11.53
N PHE A 453 -31.90 -2.74 11.26
CA PHE A 453 -31.15 -3.60 12.18
C PHE A 453 -30.90 -2.91 13.53
N LEU A 454 -30.32 -1.70 13.52
CA LEU A 454 -30.03 -0.95 14.75
C LEU A 454 -31.30 -0.63 15.53
N GLU A 455 -32.38 -0.24 14.86
CA GLU A 455 -33.65 0.08 15.51
C GLU A 455 -34.30 -1.14 16.17
N GLN A 456 -34.26 -2.29 15.50
CA GLN A 456 -34.77 -3.53 16.08
C GLN A 456 -33.91 -4.00 17.26
N ASN A 457 -32.59 -3.83 17.17
CA ASN A 457 -31.66 -4.26 18.21
C ASN A 457 -31.63 -3.29 19.42
N ASP A 458 -31.92 -2.01 19.23
CA ASP A 458 -32.07 -1.03 20.32
C ASP A 458 -33.45 -1.11 21.01
N TRP A 459 -34.44 -1.73 20.35
CA TRP A 459 -35.80 -1.88 20.89
C TRP A 459 -35.92 -3.03 21.91
N ILE A 460 -35.17 -4.11 21.69
CA ILE A 460 -35.08 -5.29 22.59
C ILE A 460 -34.07 -4.97 23.69
#